data_AF-A0A2V9HC49-F1
#
_entry.id   AF-A0A2V9HC49-F1
#
_cell.length_a   1.000
_cell.length_b   1.000
_cell.length_c   1.000
_cell.angle_alpha   90.00
_cell.angle_beta   90.00
_cell.angle_gamma   90.00
#
_symmetry.space_group_name_H-M   'P 1'
#
loop_
_entity.id
_entity.type
_entity.pdbx_description
1 polymer ?
#
loop_
_entity_poly.entity_id
_entity_poly.type
_entity_poly.pdbx_seq_one_letter_code
_entity_poly.pdbx_strand_id
1 'polypeptide(L)'
;MIIGDRLRSLRAEKKLSQGDMKKRTGLFGSYVSRVENGHTVPSIETLEKMARALEVPMYEFFYDGDEPPKPPNLPKYKSSDENVWGSSGKEARFLSNLRRLLGKANEQDRKIILLMAQKMAHR
;
A
#
# COMPACT_ATOMS: atom_id res chain seq x y z
N MET A 1 -1.86 21.62 4.24
CA MET A 1 -3.06 21.10 3.56
C MET A 1 -3.87 20.29 4.56
N ILE A 2 -5.05 20.77 4.98
CA ILE A 2 -5.99 19.96 5.77
C ILE A 2 -6.88 19.25 4.75
N ILE A 3 -6.97 17.92 4.82
CA ILE A 3 -7.74 17.08 3.87
C ILE A 3 -9.18 17.58 3.71
N GLY A 4 -9.78 18.09 4.80
CA GLY A 4 -11.12 18.69 4.79
C GLY A 4 -11.27 19.87 3.83
N ASP A 5 -10.27 20.75 3.75
CA ASP A 5 -10.31 21.89 2.82
C ASP A 5 -10.23 21.41 1.37
N ARG A 6 -9.40 20.39 1.08
CA ARG A 6 -9.32 19.80 -0.26
C ARG A 6 -10.62 19.14 -0.68
N LEU A 7 -11.26 18.39 0.22
CA LEU A 7 -12.58 17.79 0.00
C LEU A 7 -13.63 18.86 -0.33
N ARG A 8 -13.61 19.98 0.40
CA ARG A 8 -14.49 21.13 0.12
C ARG A 8 -14.23 21.73 -1.26
N SER A 9 -12.97 21.95 -1.63
CA SER A 9 -12.61 22.51 -2.93
C SER A 9 -13.07 21.62 -4.08
N LEU A 10 -12.76 20.32 -4.02
CA LEU A 10 -13.20 19.35 -5.03
C LEU A 10 -14.73 19.29 -5.14
N ARG A 11 -15.44 19.34 -4.00
CA ARG A 11 -16.90 19.42 -4.00
C ARG A 11 -17.41 20.69 -4.69
N ALA A 12 -16.81 21.84 -4.40
CA ALA A 12 -17.19 23.13 -4.96
C ALA A 12 -16.89 23.22 -6.46
N GLU A 13 -15.75 22.69 -6.92
CA GLU A 13 -15.37 22.58 -8.34
C GLU A 13 -16.41 21.77 -9.13
N LYS A 14 -16.93 20.69 -8.54
CA LYS A 14 -18.01 19.87 -9.10
C LYS A 14 -19.40 20.51 -8.96
N LYS A 15 -19.51 21.72 -8.38
CA LYS A 15 -20.76 22.46 -8.11
C LYS A 15 -21.76 21.68 -7.26
N LEU A 16 -21.28 20.84 -6.35
CA LEU A 16 -22.13 20.04 -5.47
C LEU A 16 -22.33 20.73 -4.12
N SER A 17 -23.53 20.70 -3.57
CA SER A 17 -23.77 21.11 -2.19
C SER A 17 -23.43 19.97 -1.20
N GLN A 18 -23.32 20.29 0.09
CA GLN A 18 -23.22 19.25 1.13
C GLN A 18 -24.48 18.37 1.18
N GLY A 19 -25.64 18.90 0.77
CA GLY A 19 -26.87 18.14 0.60
C GLY A 19 -26.81 17.15 -0.56
N ASP A 20 -26.13 17.50 -1.66
CA ASP A 20 -25.90 16.59 -2.78
C ASP A 20 -24.92 15.50 -2.39
N MET A 21 -23.87 15.84 -1.63
CA MET A 21 -22.97 14.84 -1.06
C MET A 21 -23.72 13.86 -0.15
N LYS A 22 -24.66 14.33 0.68
CA LYS A 22 -25.51 13.43 1.46
C LYS A 22 -26.28 12.45 0.58
N LYS A 23 -26.90 12.92 -0.51
CA LYS A 23 -27.66 12.06 -1.43
C LYS A 23 -26.77 11.02 -2.11
N ARG A 24 -25.55 11.41 -2.52
CA ARG A 24 -24.62 10.54 -3.25
C ARG A 24 -23.86 9.55 -2.35
N THR A 25 -23.48 9.96 -1.14
CA THR A 25 -22.67 9.14 -0.22
C THR A 25 -23.50 8.36 0.80
N GLY A 26 -24.75 8.76 1.04
CA GLY A 26 -25.57 8.29 2.15
C GLY A 26 -25.14 8.84 3.52
N LEU A 27 -24.12 9.71 3.59
CA LEU A 27 -23.65 10.32 4.83
C LEU A 27 -24.55 11.50 5.23
N PHE A 28 -24.69 11.75 6.53
CA PHE A 28 -25.40 12.95 6.98
C PHE A 28 -24.67 14.23 6.53
N GLY A 29 -25.42 15.23 6.05
CA GLY A 29 -24.82 16.50 5.62
C GLY A 29 -24.06 17.21 6.75
N SER A 30 -24.52 17.07 8.00
CA SER A 30 -23.80 17.54 9.19
C SER A 30 -22.43 16.87 9.36
N TYR A 31 -22.32 15.58 9.06
CA TYR A 31 -21.07 14.85 9.08
C TYR A 31 -20.12 15.31 7.97
N VAL A 32 -20.62 15.47 6.74
CA VAL A 32 -19.85 16.04 5.62
C VAL A 32 -19.29 17.41 5.99
N SER A 33 -20.10 18.28 6.59
CA SER A 33 -19.67 19.59 7.06
C SER A 33 -18.59 19.52 8.15
N ARG A 34 -18.71 18.59 9.12
CA ARG A 34 -17.67 18.41 10.14
C ARG A 34 -16.35 17.95 9.54
N VAL A 35 -16.38 17.05 8.56
CA VAL A 35 -15.17 16.59 7.85
C VAL A 35 -14.54 17.75 7.06
N GLU A 36 -15.34 18.47 6.27
CA GLU A 36 -14.85 19.60 5.46
C GLU A 36 -14.31 20.77 6.30
N ASN A 37 -14.72 20.90 7.57
CA ASN A 37 -14.22 21.93 8.49
C ASN A 37 -13.11 21.41 9.43
N GLY A 38 -12.65 20.17 9.27
CA GLY A 38 -11.61 19.59 10.12
C GLY A 38 -12.06 19.26 11.55
N HIS A 39 -13.36 19.31 11.86
CA HIS A 39 -13.92 18.95 13.17
C HIS A 39 -13.99 17.44 13.41
N THR A 40 -13.72 16.62 12.39
CA THR A 40 -13.73 15.16 12.46
C THR A 40 -12.82 14.58 11.39
N VAL A 41 -12.06 13.55 11.76
CA VAL A 41 -11.23 12.79 10.83
C VAL A 41 -12.08 11.66 10.23
N PRO A 42 -12.28 11.60 8.90
CA PRO A 42 -13.04 10.54 8.26
C PRO A 42 -12.27 9.21 8.25
N SER A 43 -12.99 8.08 8.26
CA SER A 43 -12.38 6.77 8.02
C SER A 43 -11.97 6.60 6.54
N ILE A 44 -11.13 5.62 6.24
CA ILE A 44 -10.76 5.28 4.85
C ILE A 44 -12.01 4.92 4.03
N GLU A 45 -12.93 4.13 4.59
CA GLU A 45 -14.20 3.78 3.94
C GLU A 45 -15.03 5.04 3.61
N THR A 46 -15.02 6.02 4.51
CA THR A 46 -15.72 7.30 4.30
C THR A 46 -15.07 8.09 3.17
N LEU A 47 -13.74 8.16 3.13
CA LEU A 47 -13.00 8.80 2.04
C LEU A 47 -13.32 8.11 0.70
N GLU A 48 -13.36 6.78 0.66
CA GLU A 48 -13.73 6.04 -0.56
C GLU A 48 -15.15 6.38 -1.04
N LYS A 49 -16.13 6.45 -0.12
CA LYS A 49 -17.50 6.90 -0.44
C LYS A 49 -17.52 8.32 -1.00
N MET A 50 -16.75 9.23 -0.40
CA MET A 50 -16.64 10.61 -0.88
C MET A 50 -15.98 10.69 -2.26
N ALA A 51 -14.91 9.92 -2.50
CA ALA A 51 -14.21 9.85 -3.79
C ALA A 51 -15.14 9.39 -4.90
N ARG A 52 -15.91 8.31 -4.65
CA ARG A 52 -16.95 7.85 -5.58
C ARG A 52 -18.02 8.90 -5.85
N ALA A 53 -18.50 9.60 -4.82
CA ALA A 53 -19.54 10.62 -4.98
C ALA A 53 -19.06 11.88 -5.73
N LEU A 54 -17.78 12.22 -5.57
CA LEU A 54 -17.11 13.33 -6.27
C LEU A 54 -16.60 12.94 -7.66
N GLU A 55 -16.60 11.64 -7.99
CA GLU A 55 -16.07 11.08 -9.24
C GLU A 55 -14.62 11.51 -9.47
N VAL A 56 -13.80 11.35 -8.43
CA VAL A 56 -12.36 11.62 -8.47
C VAL A 56 -11.58 10.46 -7.85
N PRO A 57 -10.35 10.19 -8.31
CA PRO A 57 -9.44 9.30 -7.61
C PRO A 57 -9.18 9.78 -6.17
N MET A 58 -9.16 8.84 -5.22
CA MET A 58 -8.96 9.16 -3.79
C MET A 58 -7.63 9.88 -3.51
N TYR A 59 -6.60 9.69 -4.35
CA TYR A 59 -5.31 10.36 -4.15
C TYR A 59 -5.43 11.89 -4.23
N GLU A 60 -6.41 12.43 -4.95
CA GLU A 60 -6.61 13.88 -5.10
C GLU A 60 -6.96 14.58 -3.78
N PHE A 61 -7.39 13.81 -2.76
CA PHE A 61 -7.61 14.34 -1.41
C PHE A 61 -6.31 14.69 -0.69
N PHE A 62 -5.20 14.09 -1.13
CA PHE A 62 -3.88 14.20 -0.52
C PHE A 62 -2.87 14.89 -1.45
N TYR A 63 -3.32 15.37 -2.61
CA TYR A 63 -2.46 15.93 -3.64
C TYR A 63 -3.13 17.13 -4.31
N ASP A 64 -2.38 18.22 -4.39
CA ASP A 64 -2.80 19.55 -4.84
C ASP A 64 -2.13 19.98 -6.17
N GLY A 65 -1.32 19.12 -6.79
CA GLY A 65 -0.75 19.39 -8.11
C GLY A 65 -1.73 19.17 -9.27
N ASP A 66 -1.49 19.88 -10.37
CA ASP A 66 -2.32 19.81 -11.59
C ASP A 66 -2.10 18.52 -12.41
N GLU A 67 -0.90 17.94 -12.31
CA GLU A 67 -0.57 16.65 -12.94
C GLU A 67 -0.62 15.53 -11.90
N PRO A 68 -1.12 14.33 -12.24
CA PRO A 68 -1.10 13.19 -11.34
C PRO A 68 0.28 13.00 -10.69
N PRO A 69 0.34 12.72 -9.37
CA PRO A 69 1.62 12.57 -8.69
C PRO A 69 2.43 11.49 -9.41
N LYS A 70 3.68 11.81 -9.76
CA LYS A 70 4.60 10.80 -10.27
C LYS A 70 4.60 9.66 -9.25
N PRO A 71 4.37 8.42 -9.68
CA PRO A 71 4.37 7.30 -8.75
C PRO A 71 5.68 7.38 -7.98
N PRO A 72 5.64 7.28 -6.64
CA PRO A 72 6.86 7.32 -5.86
C PRO A 72 7.83 6.33 -6.46
N ASN A 73 9.10 6.70 -6.52
CA ASN A 73 10.17 5.77 -6.80
C ASN A 73 10.25 4.86 -5.56
N LEU A 74 9.25 3.98 -5.43
CA LEU A 74 9.33 2.85 -4.55
C LEU A 74 10.64 2.19 -4.96
N PRO A 75 11.53 1.87 -4.01
CA PRO A 75 12.48 0.83 -4.29
C PRO A 75 11.61 -0.26 -4.90
N LYS A 76 11.83 -0.61 -6.17
CA LYS A 76 11.23 -1.82 -6.71
C LYS A 76 11.50 -2.80 -5.59
N TYR A 77 10.46 -3.26 -4.87
CA TYR A 77 10.64 -4.43 -4.05
C TYR A 77 11.17 -5.38 -5.08
N LYS A 78 12.50 -5.60 -5.07
CA LYS A 78 13.17 -6.27 -6.18
C LYS A 78 12.29 -7.49 -6.33
N SER A 79 11.65 -7.66 -7.50
CA SER A 79 11.17 -9.01 -7.78
C SER A 79 12.39 -9.85 -7.47
N SER A 80 12.19 -10.84 -6.62
CA SER A 80 13.25 -11.64 -6.02
C SER A 80 13.91 -12.49 -7.10
N ASP A 81 14.39 -11.88 -8.18
CA ASP A 81 14.86 -12.54 -9.38
C ASP A 81 16.16 -11.88 -9.82
N GLU A 82 16.25 -10.54 -9.88
CA GLU A 82 17.46 -9.88 -10.40
C GLU A 82 18.66 -9.89 -9.43
N ASN A 83 18.45 -10.18 -8.14
CA ASN A 83 19.53 -10.40 -7.16
C ASN A 83 19.21 -11.53 -6.17
N VAL A 84 18.54 -12.60 -6.62
CA VAL A 84 18.41 -13.79 -5.77
C VAL A 84 19.74 -14.53 -5.71
N TRP A 85 20.27 -14.63 -4.50
CA TRP A 85 21.42 -15.48 -4.22
C TRP A 85 21.12 -16.90 -4.69
N GLY A 86 21.99 -17.43 -5.55
CA GLY A 86 21.75 -18.71 -6.23
C GLY A 86 21.08 -18.63 -7.60
N SER A 87 20.77 -17.44 -8.13
CA SER A 87 20.23 -17.28 -9.49
C SER A 87 21.29 -17.42 -10.60
N SER A 88 22.59 -17.22 -10.31
CA SER A 88 23.65 -17.40 -11.31
C SER A 88 25.02 -17.75 -10.68
N GLY A 89 25.99 -18.08 -11.54
CA GLY A 89 27.40 -18.23 -11.14
C GLY A 89 27.69 -19.39 -10.18
N LYS A 90 28.65 -19.18 -9.27
CA LYS A 90 29.09 -20.18 -8.28
C LYS A 90 27.99 -20.47 -7.25
N GLU A 91 27.19 -19.47 -6.92
CA GLU A 91 26.09 -19.57 -5.95
C GLU A 91 24.98 -20.49 -6.46
N ALA A 92 24.63 -20.41 -7.76
CA ALA A 92 23.65 -21.32 -8.36
C ALA A 92 24.09 -22.79 -8.28
N ARG A 93 25.38 -23.06 -8.51
CA ARG A 93 25.95 -24.42 -8.39
C ARG A 93 25.91 -24.91 -6.95
N PHE A 94 26.24 -24.02 -6.00
CA PHE A 94 26.14 -24.33 -4.59
C PHE A 94 24.71 -24.63 -4.17
N LEU A 95 23.73 -23.80 -4.55
CA LEU A 95 22.32 -23.97 -4.24
C LEU A 95 21.77 -25.29 -4.83
N SER A 96 22.14 -25.62 -6.07
CA SER A 96 21.77 -26.89 -6.71
C SER A 96 22.33 -28.09 -5.94
N ASN A 97 23.60 -28.02 -5.51
CA ASN A 97 24.23 -29.08 -4.73
C ASN A 97 23.59 -29.21 -3.33
N LEU A 98 23.35 -28.08 -2.66
CA LEU A 98 22.70 -28.03 -1.36
C LEU A 98 21.29 -28.64 -1.42
N ARG A 99 20.48 -28.25 -2.41
CA ARG A 99 19.14 -28.81 -2.64
C ARG A 99 19.19 -30.32 -2.81
N ARG A 100 20.15 -30.82 -3.61
CA ARG A 100 20.32 -32.27 -3.85
C ARG A 100 20.70 -33.02 -2.56
N LEU A 101 21.57 -32.45 -1.74
CA LEU A 101 22.00 -33.09 -0.49
C LEU A 101 20.87 -33.07 0.56
N LEU A 102 20.17 -31.94 0.70
CA LEU A 102 19.01 -31.84 1.59
C LEU A 102 17.89 -32.81 1.20
N GLY A 103 17.67 -33.03 -0.10
CA GLY A 103 16.72 -34.03 -0.58
C GLY A 103 17.07 -35.47 -0.19
N LYS A 104 18.35 -35.78 0.01
CA LYS A 104 18.85 -37.10 0.44
C LYS A 104 18.93 -37.27 1.95
N ALA A 105 18.97 -36.16 2.71
CA ALA A 105 19.02 -36.19 4.16
C ALA A 105 17.67 -36.63 4.76
N ASN A 106 17.68 -37.27 5.93
CA ASN A 106 16.45 -37.56 6.68
C ASN A 106 15.90 -36.28 7.35
N GLU A 107 14.70 -36.35 7.92
CA GLU A 107 14.03 -35.17 8.49
C GLU A 107 14.76 -34.57 9.70
N GLN A 108 15.38 -35.41 10.55
CA GLN A 108 16.13 -34.94 11.72
C GLN A 108 17.37 -34.15 11.30
N ASP A 109 18.14 -34.68 10.34
CA ASP A 109 19.34 -34.03 9.83
C ASP A 109 19.00 -32.70 9.15
N ARG A 110 17.91 -32.64 8.37
CA ARG A 110 17.42 -31.39 7.77
C ARG A 110 17.10 -30.33 8.83
N LYS A 111 16.39 -30.72 9.90
CA LYS A 111 16.04 -29.81 11.00
C LYS A 111 17.28 -29.24 11.68
N ILE A 112 18.29 -30.08 11.96
CA ILE A 112 19.55 -29.63 12.57
C ILE A 112 20.27 -28.62 11.68
N ILE A 113 20.38 -28.90 10.38
CA ILE A 113 21.04 -28.00 9.42
C ILE A 113 20.32 -26.64 9.37
N LEU A 114 18.98 -26.63 9.33
CA LEU A 114 18.20 -25.39 9.31
C LEU A 114 18.35 -24.59 10.60
N LEU A 115 18.39 -25.26 11.77
CA LEU A 115 18.63 -24.60 13.06
C LEU A 115 20.02 -23.97 13.13
N MET A 116 21.05 -24.66 12.65
CA MET A 116 22.41 -24.12 12.58
C MET A 116 22.46 -22.89 11.66
N ALA A 117 21.85 -22.95 10.48
CA ALA A 117 21.78 -21.83 9.54
C ALA A 117 21.07 -20.61 10.16
N GLN A 118 19.94 -20.83 10.85
CA GLN A 118 19.22 -19.76 11.54
C GLN A 118 20.07 -19.10 12.63
N LYS A 119 20.79 -19.90 13.42
CA LYS A 119 21.68 -19.39 14.49
C LYS A 119 22.87 -18.59 13.93
N MET A 120 23.36 -18.97 12.75
CA MET A 120 24.44 -18.24 12.07
C MET A 120 23.96 -16.92 11.44
N ALA A 121 22.72 -16.85 10.97
CA ALA A 121 22.14 -15.64 10.37
C ALA A 121 21.69 -14.58 11.39
N HIS A 122 21.60 -14.93 12.68
CA HIS A 122 21.24 -14.02 13.77
C HIS A 122 22.46 -13.55 14.59
N ARG A 123 23.66 -13.74 14.07
CA ARG A 123 24.90 -13.11 14.54
C ARG A 123 25.24 -11.92 13.66
#